data_AF-A0A831PV17-F1
#
_entry.id   AF-A0A831PV17-F1
#
_cell.length_a   1.000
_cell.length_b   1.000
_cell.length_c   1.000
_cell.angle_alpha   90.00
_cell.angle_beta   90.00
_cell.angle_gamma   90.00
#
_symmetry.space_group_name_H-M   'P 1'
#
loop_
_entity.id
_entity.type
_entity.pdbx_description
1 polymer ?
#
loop_
_entity_poly.entity_id
_entity_poly.type
_entity_poly.pdbx_seq_one_letter_code
_entity_poly.pdbx_strand_id
1 'polypeptide(L)'
;MRATPEQIDFWRKSPSEHQRLEFKQAKNQYDYGKLCEYCVALANEGGGQLLLGIANEPPRPVVGTNACHDPVGMAEKLFSDLGFRVDVEAVDHPEGRVVVFQIPP
;
A
#
# COMPACT_ATOMS: atom_id res chain seq x y z
N MET A 1 -4.45 12.46 -0.81
CA MET A 1 -4.96 12.60 0.57
C MET A 1 -4.00 11.85 1.47
N ARG A 2 -3.66 12.32 2.68
CA ARG A 2 -2.78 11.56 3.57
C ARG A 2 -3.57 10.53 4.36
N ALA A 3 -3.13 9.28 4.37
CA ALA A 3 -3.68 8.24 5.21
C ALA A 3 -3.35 8.50 6.69
N THR A 4 -4.29 8.16 7.56
CA THR A 4 -4.11 8.22 9.02
C THR A 4 -4.14 6.81 9.61
N PRO A 5 -3.62 6.62 10.84
CA PRO A 5 -3.74 5.34 11.53
C PRO A 5 -5.19 4.82 11.63
N GLU A 6 -6.16 5.71 11.88
CA GLU A 6 -7.58 5.35 11.97
C GLU A 6 -8.13 4.87 10.61
N GLN A 7 -7.65 5.46 9.52
CA GLN A 7 -8.00 5.03 8.16
C GLN A 7 -7.45 3.63 7.86
N ILE A 8 -6.24 3.33 8.35
CA ILE A 8 -5.65 1.98 8.26
C ILE A 8 -6.50 0.97 9.03
N ASP A 9 -6.93 1.31 10.25
CA ASP A 9 -7.83 0.46 11.04
C ASP A 9 -9.18 0.23 10.37
N PHE A 10 -9.71 1.24 9.69
CA PHE A 10 -10.92 1.09 8.89
C PHE A 10 -10.70 0.12 7.73
N TRP A 11 -9.64 0.28 6.95
CA TRP A 11 -9.32 -0.62 5.83
C TRP A 11 -9.10 -2.07 6.29
N ARG A 12 -8.40 -2.29 7.41
CA ARG A 12 -8.14 -3.62 7.99
C ARG A 12 -9.42 -4.40 8.28
N LYS A 13 -10.48 -3.70 8.70
CA LYS A 13 -11.80 -4.27 9.05
C LYS A 13 -12.66 -4.64 7.84
N SER A 14 -12.30 -4.21 6.63
CA SER A 14 -13.10 -4.45 5.43
C SER A 14 -13.23 -5.96 5.16
N PRO A 15 -14.44 -6.55 5.14
CA PRO A 15 -14.60 -8.00 5.04
C PRO A 15 -14.08 -8.55 3.70
N SER A 16 -14.51 -8.00 2.56
CA SER A 16 -13.95 -8.29 1.22
C SER A 16 -14.71 -7.63 0.05
N GLU A 17 -15.65 -6.72 0.27
CA GLU A 17 -16.61 -6.40 -0.81
C GLU A 17 -16.10 -5.46 -1.91
N HIS A 18 -14.90 -4.89 -1.80
CA HIS A 18 -14.30 -4.07 -2.87
C HIS A 18 -12.88 -4.55 -3.17
N GLN A 19 -12.66 -5.07 -4.40
CA GLN A 19 -11.42 -5.63 -4.95
C GLN A 19 -10.26 -4.61 -5.11
N ARG A 20 -10.29 -3.52 -4.36
CA ARG A 20 -9.40 -2.35 -4.50
C ARG A 20 -8.53 -2.11 -3.25
N LEU A 21 -8.45 -3.09 -2.36
CA LEU A 21 -7.63 -3.07 -1.14
C LEU A 21 -6.72 -4.28 -1.11
N GLU A 22 -5.41 -4.04 -1.19
CA GLU A 22 -4.39 -5.07 -1.15
C GLU A 22 -3.50 -4.91 0.09
N PHE A 23 -3.21 -6.03 0.76
CA PHE A 23 -2.36 -6.06 1.96
C PHE A 23 -1.16 -6.96 1.73
N LYS A 24 0.02 -6.49 2.16
CA LYS A 24 1.28 -7.26 2.16
C LYS A 24 2.05 -7.02 3.45
N GLN A 25 2.56 -8.10 4.03
CA GLN A 25 3.41 -7.98 5.23
C GLN A 25 4.70 -7.20 4.95
N ALA A 26 5.43 -7.58 3.90
CA ALA A 26 6.62 -6.88 3.40
C ALA A 26 7.56 -6.34 4.50
N LYS A 27 7.91 -7.16 5.51
CA LYS A 27 8.59 -6.67 6.73
C LYS A 27 9.88 -5.88 6.47
N ASN A 28 10.70 -6.31 5.52
CA ASN A 28 12.00 -5.69 5.24
C ASN A 28 12.12 -5.16 3.81
N GLN A 29 11.58 -5.90 2.86
CA GLN A 29 11.61 -5.56 1.45
C GLN A 29 10.32 -6.03 0.79
N TYR A 30 10.05 -5.45 -0.37
CA TYR A 30 9.02 -5.92 -1.27
C TYR A 30 9.58 -5.94 -2.69
N ASP A 31 9.19 -6.94 -3.46
CA ASP A 31 9.67 -7.07 -4.83
C ASP A 31 9.09 -5.93 -5.69
N TYR A 32 9.98 -5.22 -6.39
CA TYR A 32 9.59 -4.05 -7.18
C TYR A 32 8.74 -4.42 -8.41
N GLY A 33 9.05 -5.55 -9.07
CA GLY A 33 8.26 -6.03 -10.20
C GLY A 33 6.81 -6.31 -9.77
N LYS A 34 6.64 -7.03 -8.66
CA LYS A 34 5.32 -7.27 -8.06
C LYS A 34 4.63 -5.99 -7.63
N LEU A 35 5.36 -5.01 -7.08
CA LEU A 35 4.78 -3.70 -6.75
C LEU A 35 4.18 -3.04 -7.99
N CYS A 36 4.91 -3.02 -9.10
CA CYS A 36 4.43 -2.51 -10.38
C CYS A 36 3.19 -3.28 -10.88
N GLU A 37 3.22 -4.61 -10.85
CA GLU A 37 2.08 -5.46 -11.23
C GLU A 37 0.82 -5.11 -10.43
N TYR A 38 0.94 -4.98 -9.10
CA TYR A 38 -0.19 -4.59 -8.25
C TYR A 38 -0.70 -3.17 -8.56
N CYS A 39 0.19 -2.21 -8.82
CA CYS A 39 -0.22 -0.86 -9.17
C CYS A 39 -1.02 -0.84 -10.48
N VAL A 40 -0.55 -1.55 -11.51
CA VAL A 40 -1.24 -1.64 -12.80
C VAL A 40 -2.59 -2.36 -12.66
N ALA A 41 -2.62 -3.48 -11.92
CA ALA A 41 -3.86 -4.22 -11.68
C ALA A 41 -4.92 -3.35 -11.00
N LEU A 42 -4.55 -2.65 -9.91
CA LEU A 42 -5.46 -1.77 -9.19
C LEU A 42 -5.92 -0.59 -10.05
N ALA A 43 -5.02 0.02 -10.84
CA ALA A 43 -5.39 1.12 -11.72
C ALA A 43 -6.45 0.69 -12.75
N ASN A 44 -6.23 -0.46 -13.40
CA ASN A 44 -7.16 -1.01 -14.38
C ASN A 44 -8.54 -1.36 -13.78
N GLU A 45 -8.59 -1.68 -12.50
CA GLU A 45 -9.84 -1.96 -11.77
C GLU A 45 -10.51 -0.71 -11.20
N GLY A 46 -10.07 0.50 -11.60
CA GLY A 46 -10.62 1.78 -11.17
C GLY A 46 -9.99 2.36 -9.90
N GLY A 47 -8.71 2.07 -9.69
CA GLY A 47 -7.89 2.57 -8.59
C GLY A 47 -8.01 1.75 -7.30
N GLY A 48 -7.25 2.13 -6.28
CA GLY A 48 -7.30 1.44 -4.99
C GLY A 48 -6.16 1.78 -4.04
N GLN A 49 -6.03 0.96 -3.00
CA GLN A 49 -4.92 1.03 -2.05
C GLN A 49 -4.15 -0.28 -1.98
N LEU A 50 -2.82 -0.17 -1.93
CA LEU A 50 -1.93 -1.25 -1.51
C LEU A 50 -1.22 -0.83 -0.22
N LEU A 51 -1.24 -1.70 0.79
CA LEU A 51 -0.65 -1.45 2.11
C LEU A 51 0.44 -2.47 2.41
N LEU A 52 1.64 -1.96 2.71
CA LEU A 52 2.77 -2.74 3.21
C LEU A 52 2.86 -2.64 4.73
N GLY A 53 3.24 -3.72 5.41
CA GLY A 53 3.34 -3.78 6.87
C GLY A 53 2.08 -4.33 7.54
N ILE A 54 1.19 -4.99 6.81
CA ILE A 54 -0.06 -5.58 7.32
C ILE A 54 -0.15 -7.04 6.87
N ALA A 55 -0.62 -7.94 7.74
CA ALA A 55 -0.85 -9.33 7.35
C ALA A 55 -1.94 -9.48 6.29
N ASN A 56 -1.72 -10.42 5.36
CA ASN A 56 -2.59 -10.60 4.20
C ASN A 56 -3.99 -11.13 4.60
N GLU A 57 -4.04 -11.97 5.63
CA GLU A 57 -5.25 -12.67 6.05
C GLU A 57 -5.86 -12.01 7.30
N PRO A 58 -7.20 -12.03 7.44
CA PRO A 58 -7.89 -11.66 8.67
C PRO A 58 -7.28 -12.39 9.89
N PRO A 59 -7.06 -11.69 11.03
CA PRO A 59 -7.56 -10.36 11.37
C PRO A 59 -6.71 -9.18 10.85
N ARG A 60 -5.81 -9.40 9.89
CA ARG A 60 -4.93 -8.38 9.27
C ARG A 60 -4.20 -7.52 10.31
N PRO A 61 -3.46 -8.12 11.26
CA PRO A 61 -2.64 -7.36 12.20
C PRO A 61 -1.62 -6.49 11.47
N VAL A 62 -1.34 -5.30 12.01
CA VAL A 62 -0.18 -4.50 11.59
C VAL A 62 1.06 -5.22 12.12
N VAL A 63 2.01 -5.49 11.22
CA VAL A 63 3.27 -6.18 11.54
C VAL A 63 4.49 -5.27 11.42
N GLY A 64 4.30 -4.06 10.89
CA GLY A 64 5.36 -3.11 10.61
C GLY A 64 6.14 -3.44 9.33
N THR A 65 6.70 -2.42 8.69
CA THR A 65 7.58 -2.58 7.52
C THR A 65 8.74 -1.59 7.49
N ASN A 66 9.93 -2.11 7.16
CA ASN A 66 11.10 -1.35 6.72
C ASN A 66 11.16 -1.22 5.19
N ALA A 67 10.31 -1.88 4.42
CA ALA A 67 10.28 -1.72 2.98
C ALA A 67 9.93 -0.27 2.60
N CYS A 68 10.36 0.15 1.40
CA CYS A 68 10.12 1.50 0.87
C CYS A 68 10.53 2.59 1.89
N HIS A 69 11.81 2.63 2.24
CA HIS A 69 12.35 3.63 3.18
C HIS A 69 12.22 5.07 2.66
N ASP A 70 12.22 5.25 1.33
CA ASP A 70 12.03 6.54 0.66
C ASP A 70 10.71 6.52 -0.16
N PRO A 71 9.58 6.89 0.45
CA PRO A 71 8.29 6.98 -0.25
C PRO A 71 8.31 7.96 -1.42
N VAL A 72 9.04 9.08 -1.31
CA VAL A 72 9.07 10.11 -2.36
C VAL A 72 9.82 9.58 -3.58
N GLY A 73 11.03 9.04 -3.39
CA GLY A 73 11.78 8.43 -4.48
C GLY A 73 11.06 7.21 -5.08
N MET A 74 10.33 6.43 -4.28
CA MET A 74 9.49 5.35 -4.80
C MET A 74 8.34 5.88 -5.68
N ALA A 75 7.66 6.95 -5.27
CA ALA A 75 6.59 7.57 -6.06
C ALA A 75 7.11 8.10 -7.39
N GLU A 76 8.27 8.77 -7.41
CA GLU A 76 8.92 9.24 -8.63
C GLU A 76 9.29 8.09 -9.57
N LYS A 77 9.86 7.01 -9.00
CA LYS A 77 10.25 5.82 -9.77
C LYS A 77 9.03 5.13 -10.38
N LEU A 78 7.96 4.93 -9.61
CA LEU A 78 6.71 4.35 -10.10
C LEU A 78 6.08 5.21 -11.19
N PHE A 79 6.09 6.55 -11.04
CA PHE A 79 5.59 7.43 -12.09
C PHE A 79 6.39 7.30 -13.39
N SER A 80 7.72 7.26 -13.29
CA SER A 80 8.61 7.08 -14.44
C SER A 80 8.37 5.75 -15.16
N ASP A 81 8.21 4.66 -14.41
CA ASP A 81 8.12 3.31 -14.97
C ASP A 81 6.69 2.95 -15.44
N LEU A 82 5.65 3.45 -14.76
CA LEU A 82 4.26 3.09 -15.01
C LEU A 82 3.50 4.13 -15.85
N GLY A 83 3.98 5.38 -15.90
CA GLY A 83 3.34 6.47 -16.65
C GLY A 83 2.10 7.09 -15.97
N PHE A 84 1.77 6.68 -14.74
CA PHE A 84 0.72 7.29 -13.92
C PHE A 84 1.17 7.49 -12.48
N ARG A 85 0.55 8.47 -11.81
CA ARG A 85 0.97 8.90 -10.48
C ARG A 85 0.40 7.99 -9.41
N VAL A 86 1.28 7.28 -8.69
CA VAL A 86 0.95 6.59 -7.44
C VAL A 86 1.40 7.47 -6.28
N ASP A 87 0.48 7.88 -5.40
CA ASP A 87 0.89 8.57 -4.17
C ASP A 87 1.38 7.53 -3.16
N VAL A 88 2.60 7.70 -2.66
CA VAL A 88 3.23 6.77 -1.71
C VAL A 88 3.54 7.51 -0.41
N GLU A 89 3.11 6.95 0.71
CA GLU A 89 3.31 7.56 2.02
C GLU A 89 3.63 6.53 3.09
N ALA A 90 4.47 6.90 4.05
CA ALA A 90 4.69 6.12 5.26
C ALA A 90 3.85 6.70 6.40
N VAL A 91 3.14 5.83 7.10
CA VAL A 91 2.30 6.16 8.25
C VAL A 91 2.84 5.45 9.48
N ASP A 92 3.14 6.22 10.52
CA ASP A 92 3.50 5.70 11.83
C ASP A 92 2.22 5.30 12.58
N HIS A 93 1.77 4.06 12.36
CA HIS A 93 0.65 3.48 13.09
C HIS A 93 1.14 2.97 14.47
N PRO A 94 0.33 3.04 15.55
CA PRO A 94 0.75 2.62 16.90
C PRO A 94 1.31 1.19 17.00
N GLU A 95 0.79 0.26 16.19
CA GLU A 95 1.25 -1.13 16.10
C GLU A 95 2.49 -1.34 15.19
N GLY A 96 2.91 -0.33 14.42
CA GLY A 96 4.09 -0.40 13.54
C GLY A 96 3.96 0.42 12.25
N ARG A 97 5.09 0.75 11.63
CA ARG A 97 5.14 1.51 10.37
C ARG A 97 4.40 0.80 9.23
N VAL A 98 3.54 1.52 8.51
CA VAL A 98 2.82 1.05 7.33
C VAL A 98 3.17 1.95 6.14
N VAL A 99 3.37 1.38 4.96
CA VAL A 99 3.51 2.18 3.73
C VAL A 99 2.26 2.00 2.89
N VAL A 100 1.60 3.11 2.56
CA VAL A 100 0.35 3.14 1.81
C VAL A 100 0.65 3.67 0.42
N PHE A 101 0.17 2.94 -0.58
CA PHE A 101 0.17 3.32 -1.98
C PHE A 101 -1.28 3.63 -2.36
N GLN A 102 -1.55 4.83 -2.85
CA GLN A 102 -2.84 5.24 -3.42
C GLN A 102 -2.71 5.21 -4.94
N ILE A 103 -3.48 4.33 -5.58
CA ILE A 103 -3.45 4.08 -7.01
C ILE A 103 -4.67 4.78 -7.65
N PRO A 104 -4.50 5.62 -8.67
CA PRO A 104 -5.61 6.27 -9.37
C PRO A 104 -6.36 5.28 -10.29
N PRO A 105 -7.62 5.59 -10.66
CA PRO A 105 -8.33 4.89 -11.74
C PRO A 105 -7.73 5.17 -13.13
#